data_AF-A0A8T6UZ79-F1
#
_entry.id   AF-A0A8T6UZ79-F1
#
_cell.length_a   1.000
_cell.length_b   1.000
_cell.length_c   1.000
_cell.angle_alpha   90.00
_cell.angle_beta   90.00
_cell.angle_gamma   90.00
#
_symmetry.space_group_name_H-M   'P 1'
#
loop_
_entity.id
_entity.type
_entity.pdbx_description
1 polymer ?
#
loop_
_entity_poly.entity_id
_entity_poly.type
_entity_poly.pdbx_seq_one_letter_code
_entity_poly.pdbx_strand_id
1 'polypeptide(L)'
;WFAGARAMVTTSGGGFALMTEGLSLAGMIESPMVVHLAQRPGPATGLPTRTEQGDLQLALNAGHGEFPRIILAPGTPEDAFYLTQKSFNMADKY
;
A
#
# COMPACT_ATOMS: atom_id res chain seq x y z
N TRP A 1 5.97 7.00 12.82
CA TRP A 1 5.05 6.12 13.56
C TRP A 1 4.42 6.91 14.69
N PHE A 2 3.09 6.90 14.83
CA PHE A 2 2.46 7.67 15.91
C PHE A 2 2.97 7.28 17.31
N ALA A 3 3.06 5.98 17.60
CA ALA A 3 3.51 5.45 18.90
C ALA A 3 4.93 4.84 18.88
N GLY A 4 5.74 5.15 17.87
CA GLY A 4 7.13 4.67 17.75
C GLY A 4 7.33 3.24 17.22
N ALA A 5 6.32 2.36 17.28
CA ALA A 5 6.41 1.01 16.72
C ALA A 5 6.17 0.97 15.21
N ARG A 6 6.99 0.21 14.47
CA ARG A 6 6.75 -0.10 13.06
C ARG A 6 5.53 -1.03 12.91
N ALA A 7 4.63 -0.69 11.98
CA ALA A 7 3.40 -1.41 11.71
C ALA A 7 3.16 -1.56 10.20
N MET A 8 2.55 -2.67 9.80
CA MET A 8 2.01 -2.85 8.45
C MET A 8 0.57 -3.36 8.51
N VAL A 9 -0.19 -3.05 7.48
CA VAL A 9 -1.50 -3.67 7.22
C VAL A 9 -1.46 -4.39 5.88
N THR A 10 -2.13 -5.54 5.80
CA THR A 10 -2.30 -6.30 4.55
C THR A 10 -3.74 -6.21 4.08
N THR A 11 -3.93 -5.99 2.78
CA THR A 11 -5.25 -5.87 2.16
C THR A 11 -5.19 -6.24 0.67
N SER A 12 -6.29 -6.08 -0.04
CA SER A 12 -6.40 -6.22 -1.50
C SER A 12 -7.26 -5.08 -2.07
N GLY A 13 -7.49 -5.01 -3.39
CA GLY A 13 -8.07 -3.84 -4.07
C GLY A 13 -9.32 -3.26 -3.39
N GLY A 14 -10.33 -4.09 -3.07
CA GLY A 14 -11.55 -3.63 -2.42
C GLY A 14 -11.34 -3.05 -1.01
N GLY A 15 -10.43 -3.64 -0.21
CA GLY A 15 -10.10 -3.11 1.10
C GLY A 15 -9.21 -1.88 1.02
N PHE A 16 -8.30 -1.82 0.05
CA PHE A 16 -7.46 -0.65 -0.20
C PHE A 16 -8.29 0.57 -0.62
N ALA A 17 -9.35 0.38 -1.40
CA ALA A 17 -10.28 1.45 -1.75
C ALA A 17 -10.92 2.10 -0.51
N LEU A 18 -11.24 1.31 0.53
CA LEU A 18 -11.77 1.82 1.80
C LEU A 18 -10.72 2.54 2.64
N MET A 19 -9.43 2.25 2.44
CA MET A 19 -8.33 2.85 3.21
C MET A 19 -7.86 4.20 2.63
N THR A 20 -8.42 4.65 1.51
CA THR A 20 -7.96 5.86 0.79
C THR A 20 -8.02 7.13 1.64
N GLU A 21 -9.02 7.29 2.51
CA GLU A 21 -9.10 8.41 3.46
C GLU A 21 -7.97 8.37 4.50
N GLY A 22 -7.71 7.20 5.07
CA GLY A 22 -6.61 7.00 6.01
C GLY A 22 -5.23 7.22 5.37
N LEU A 23 -5.09 6.89 4.08
CA LEU A 23 -3.88 7.19 3.30
C LEU A 23 -3.68 8.71 3.13
N SER A 24 -4.74 9.46 2.83
CA SER A 24 -4.69 10.93 2.79
C SER A 24 -4.28 11.52 4.13
N LEU A 25 -4.85 11.02 5.23
CA LEU A 25 -4.48 11.46 6.58
C LEU A 25 -3.00 11.20 6.86
N ALA A 26 -2.52 9.98 6.60
CA ALA A 26 -1.13 9.59 6.83
C ALA A 26 -0.15 10.48 6.05
N GLY A 27 -0.48 10.80 4.79
CA GLY A 27 0.31 11.74 3.98
C GLY A 27 0.32 13.15 4.55
N MET A 28 -0.84 13.67 5.01
CA MET A 28 -0.95 15.02 5.54
C MET A 28 -0.23 15.21 6.88
N ILE A 29 -0.28 14.21 7.77
CA ILE A 29 0.39 14.30 9.09
C ILE A 29 1.82 13.74 9.08
N GLU A 30 2.34 13.42 7.89
CA GLU A 30 3.68 12.83 7.71
C GLU A 30 3.89 11.61 8.61
N SER A 31 2.86 10.76 8.75
CA SER A 31 2.94 9.56 9.57
C SER A 31 3.35 8.35 8.72
N PRO A 32 4.50 7.72 9.01
CA PRO A 32 4.91 6.47 8.39
C PRO A 32 3.83 5.40 8.44
N MET A 33 3.57 4.77 7.29
CA MET A 33 2.63 3.67 7.13
C MET A 33 3.10 2.75 6.00
N VAL A 34 3.01 1.44 6.22
CA VAL A 34 3.27 0.42 5.19
C VAL A 34 1.99 -0.37 4.92
N VAL A 35 1.57 -0.40 3.66
CA VAL A 35 0.42 -1.19 3.20
C VAL A 35 0.90 -2.25 2.22
N HIS A 36 0.61 -3.51 2.53
CA HIS A 36 0.79 -4.61 1.58
C HIS A 36 -0.50 -4.79 0.75
N LEU A 37 -0.40 -4.46 -0.54
CA LEU A 37 -1.50 -4.59 -1.50
C LEU A 37 -1.37 -5.91 -2.27
N ALA A 38 -2.02 -6.96 -1.78
CA ALA A 38 -2.10 -8.25 -2.44
C ALA A 38 -3.14 -8.20 -3.58
N GLN A 39 -2.69 -7.84 -4.78
CA GLN A 39 -3.58 -7.61 -5.93
C GLN A 39 -4.27 -8.90 -6.40
N ARG A 40 -5.56 -8.78 -6.67
CA ARG A 40 -6.45 -9.82 -7.21
C ARG A 40 -7.46 -9.16 -8.14
N PRO A 41 -8.13 -9.92 -9.03
CA PRO A 41 -9.05 -9.31 -9.97
C PRO A 41 -10.23 -8.62 -9.30
N GLY A 42 -10.52 -7.40 -9.79
CA GLY A 42 -11.72 -6.61 -9.50
C GLY A 42 -12.69 -6.60 -10.70
N PRO A 43 -13.58 -5.59 -10.82
CA PRO A 43 -13.93 -4.59 -9.80
C PRO A 43 -14.76 -5.21 -8.67
N ALA A 44 -14.97 -4.44 -7.59
CA ALA A 44 -15.72 -4.85 -6.41
C ALA A 44 -15.21 -6.20 -5.84
N THR A 45 -16.06 -7.21 -5.74
CA THR A 45 -15.66 -8.54 -5.28
C THR A 45 -14.75 -9.25 -6.27
N GLY A 46 -14.87 -8.99 -7.57
CA GLY A 46 -14.09 -9.63 -8.63
C GLY A 46 -13.89 -11.14 -8.45
N LEU A 47 -12.64 -11.62 -8.53
CA LEU A 47 -12.28 -13.04 -8.37
C LEU A 47 -11.31 -13.21 -7.17
N PRO A 48 -11.81 -13.50 -5.95
CA PRO A 48 -10.99 -13.48 -4.73
C PRO A 48 -9.80 -14.45 -4.70
N THR A 49 -9.85 -15.52 -5.49
CA THR A 49 -8.85 -16.59 -5.52
C THR A 49 -7.97 -16.58 -6.78
N ARG A 50 -8.04 -15.52 -7.58
CA ARG A 50 -7.22 -15.33 -8.78
C ARG A 50 -6.26 -14.15 -8.58
N THR A 51 -5.27 -14.04 -9.46
CA THR A 51 -4.30 -12.94 -9.44
C THR A 51 -4.47 -12.06 -10.69
N GLU A 52 -4.24 -10.77 -10.52
CA GLU A 52 -4.19 -9.75 -11.58
C GLU A 52 -3.29 -8.60 -11.09
N GLN A 53 -2.78 -7.79 -12.03
CA GLN A 53 -2.01 -6.57 -11.75
C GLN A 53 -2.82 -5.30 -12.11
N GLY A 54 -4.09 -5.27 -11.69
CA GLY A 54 -5.07 -4.25 -12.10
C GLY A 54 -5.10 -2.99 -11.24
N ASP A 55 -4.46 -3.01 -10.07
CA ASP A 55 -4.61 -1.93 -9.07
C ASP A 55 -3.51 -0.86 -9.14
N LEU A 56 -2.66 -0.85 -10.18
CA LEU A 56 -1.54 0.11 -10.28
C LEU A 56 -2.03 1.56 -10.26
N GLN A 57 -3.06 1.89 -11.05
CA GLN A 57 -3.60 3.25 -11.09
C GLN A 57 -4.30 3.64 -9.79
N LEU A 58 -4.91 2.67 -9.10
CA LEU A 58 -5.48 2.88 -7.77
C LEU A 58 -4.36 3.20 -6.75
N ALA A 59 -3.26 2.44 -6.74
CA ALA A 59 -2.14 2.69 -5.85
C ALA A 59 -1.45 4.05 -6.11
N LEU A 60 -1.33 4.46 -7.38
CA LEU A 60 -0.73 5.75 -7.77
C LEU A 60 -1.55 6.96 -7.34
N ASN A 61 -2.88 6.87 -7.45
CA ASN A 61 -3.78 8.02 -7.34
C ASN A 61 -4.71 7.94 -6.11
N ALA A 62 -4.47 7.00 -5.19
CA ALA A 62 -5.29 6.85 -3.99
C ALA A 62 -5.14 8.04 -3.02
N GLY A 63 -6.29 8.50 -2.50
CA GLY A 63 -6.39 9.63 -1.61
C GLY A 63 -6.69 10.95 -2.33
N HIS A 64 -7.27 11.90 -1.61
CA HIS A 64 -7.59 13.22 -2.14
C HIS A 64 -6.46 14.21 -1.84
N GLY A 65 -6.20 15.15 -2.77
CA GLY A 65 -5.09 16.08 -2.68
C GLY A 65 -3.77 15.46 -3.13
N GLU A 66 -2.65 16.11 -2.78
CA GLU A 66 -1.31 15.72 -3.21
C GLU A 66 -0.43 15.43 -2.00
N PHE A 67 0.21 14.26 -2.02
CA PHE A 67 1.20 13.86 -1.03
C PHE A 67 2.11 12.78 -1.65
N PRO A 68 3.38 12.72 -1.26
CA PRO A 68 4.29 11.72 -1.77
C PRO A 68 3.86 10.32 -1.29
N ARG A 69 4.03 9.33 -2.17
CA ARG A 69 3.83 7.92 -1.84
C ARG A 69 4.85 7.07 -2.57
N ILE A 70 5.38 6.08 -1.87
CA ILE A 70 6.38 5.15 -2.40
C ILE A 70 5.66 3.86 -2.77
N ILE A 71 5.84 3.41 -4.01
CA ILE A 71 5.23 2.18 -4.53
C ILE A 71 6.33 1.21 -4.93
N LEU A 72 6.26 0.00 -4.39
CA LEU A 72 7.19 -1.10 -4.67
C LEU A 72 6.37 -2.29 -5.18
N ALA A 73 6.83 -2.91 -6.27
CA ALA A 73 6.18 -4.06 -6.89
C ALA A 73 7.18 -5.23 -6.97
N PRO A 74 7.11 -6.24 -6.09
CA PRO A 74 7.98 -7.40 -6.16
C PRO A 74 7.68 -8.26 -7.40
N GLY A 75 8.72 -8.73 -8.09
CA GLY A 75 8.60 -9.67 -9.21
C GLY A 75 8.74 -11.14 -8.79
N THR A 76 9.43 -11.38 -7.67
CA THR A 76 9.69 -12.72 -7.12
C THR A 76 9.39 -12.77 -5.61
N PRO A 77 9.26 -13.98 -5.01
CA PRO A 77 9.13 -14.11 -3.56
C PRO A 77 10.32 -13.55 -2.78
N GLU A 78 11.53 -13.64 -3.34
CA GLU A 78 12.74 -13.08 -2.75
C GLU A 78 12.70 -11.54 -2.77
N ASP A 79 12.25 -10.93 -3.88
CA ASP A 79 12.01 -9.49 -3.93
C ASP A 79 11.02 -9.04 -2.86
N ALA A 80 9.95 -9.81 -2.62
CA ALA A 80 8.95 -9.46 -1.61
C ALA A 80 9.56 -9.35 -0.20
N PHE A 81 10.50 -10.24 0.13
CA PHE A 81 11.22 -10.18 1.41
C PHE A 81 12.06 -8.90 1.53
N TYR A 82 12.94 -8.64 0.55
CA TYR A 82 13.84 -7.48 0.60
C TYR A 82 13.11 -6.15 0.42
N LEU A 83 12.11 -6.07 -0.46
CA LEU A 83 11.31 -4.87 -0.67
C LEU A 83 10.43 -4.54 0.53
N THR A 84 9.97 -5.55 1.29
CA THR A 84 9.27 -5.30 2.56
C THR A 84 10.18 -4.63 3.57
N GLN A 85 11.42 -5.11 3.74
CA GLN A 85 12.39 -4.41 4.61
C GLN A 85 12.67 -2.99 4.10
N LYS A 86 12.86 -2.84 2.79
CA LYS A 86 13.09 -1.55 2.14
C LYS A 86 11.92 -0.58 2.32
N SER A 87 10.67 -1.05 2.28
CA SER A 87 9.48 -0.20 2.45
C SER A 87 9.44 0.43 3.84
N PHE A 88 9.74 -0.34 4.89
CA PHE A 88 9.84 0.21 6.25
C PHE A 88 10.96 1.26 6.37
N ASN A 89 12.14 0.97 5.82
CA ASN A 89 13.26 1.91 5.88
C ASN A 89 12.99 3.19 5.06
N MET A 90 12.24 3.08 3.97
CA MET A 90 11.81 4.22 3.17
C MET A 90 10.74 5.05 3.89
N ALA A 91 9.74 4.40 4.51
CA ALA A 91 8.70 5.07 5.30
C ALA A 91 9.24 5.74 6.56
N ASP A 92 10.36 5.26 7.13
CA ASP A 92 11.03 5.95 8.25
C ASP A 92 11.79 7.20 7.81
N LYS A 93 12.21 7.25 6.54
CA LYS A 93 13.08 8.29 6.00
C LYS A 93 12.30 9.44 5.35
N TYR A 94 11.19 9.13 4.72
CA TYR A 94 10.34 10.03 3.93
C TYR A 94 8.92 10.01 4.46
#